data_AF-A0A2G2JNV0-F1
#
_entry.id   AF-A0A2G2JNV0-F1
#
_cell.length_a   1.000
_cell.length_b   1.000
_cell.length_c   1.000
_cell.angle_alpha   90.00
_cell.angle_beta   90.00
_cell.angle_gamma   90.00
#
_symmetry.space_group_name_H-M   'P 1'
#
loop_
_entity.id
_entity.type
_entity.pdbx_description
1 polymer ?
#
loop_
_entity_poly.entity_id
_entity_poly.type
_entity_poly.pdbx_seq_one_letter_code
_entity_poly.pdbx_strand_id
1 'polypeptide(L)' 'MTEKTTRVTLDQIRKLKSLSNAQKVKSMTDEEIDKMIENDPDLYQLTDEELAEFQVVRGDTNGK' A
#
# COMPACT_ATOMS: atom_id res chain seq x y z
N MET A 1 27.17 -1.92 -29.43
CA MET A 1 26.36 -1.07 -28.54
C MET A 1 27.15 -0.87 -27.26
N THR A 2 27.39 0.37 -26.82
CA THR A 2 28.12 0.64 -25.58
C THR A 2 27.18 0.53 -24.39
N GLU A 3 27.45 -0.40 -23.48
CA GLU A 3 26.68 -0.54 -22.24
C GLU A 3 26.91 0.70 -21.37
N LYS A 4 25.87 1.51 -21.18
CA LYS A 4 25.89 2.65 -20.26
C LYS A 4 25.62 2.16 -18.85
N THR A 5 26.67 1.93 -18.06
CA THR A 5 26.53 1.65 -16.63
C THR A 5 26.21 2.96 -15.89
N THR A 6 24.95 3.15 -15.51
CA THR A 6 24.51 4.31 -14.71
C THR A 6 24.86 4.10 -13.24
N ARG A 7 25.70 4.96 -12.66
CA ARG A 7 25.97 4.95 -11.22
C ARG A 7 24.91 5.77 -10.49
N VAL A 8 24.25 5.14 -9.53
CA VAL A 8 23.25 5.78 -8.66
C VAL A 8 23.65 5.60 -7.20
N THR A 9 23.25 6.55 -6.37
CA THR A 9 23.49 6.52 -4.92
C THR A 9 22.47 5.62 -4.21
N LEU A 10 22.80 5.14 -3.01
CA LEU A 10 21.88 4.32 -2.20
C LEU A 10 20.54 5.02 -1.93
N ASP A 11 20.56 6.33 -1.70
CA ASP A 11 19.33 7.11 -1.44
C ASP A 11 18.46 7.26 -2.69
N GLN A 12 19.07 7.36 -3.87
CA GLN A 12 18.33 7.34 -5.14
C GLN A 12 17.66 5.97 -5.35
N ILE A 13 18.34 4.87 -5.02
CA ILE A 13 17.74 3.52 -5.08
C ILE A 13 16.57 3.40 -4.09
N ARG A 14 16.72 3.88 -2.85
CA ARG A 14 15.65 3.87 -1.85
C ARG A 14 14.43 4.67 -2.32
N LYS A 15 14.64 5.86 -2.90
CA LYS A 15 13.56 6.68 -3.49
C LYS A 15 12.87 5.95 -4.64
N LEU A 16 13.62 5.34 -5.55
CA LEU A 16 13.04 4.56 -6.66
C LEU A 16 12.24 3.36 -6.17
N LYS A 17 12.75 2.62 -5.16
CA LYS A 17 12.00 1.53 -4.52
C LYS A 17 10.74 2.02 -3.82
N SER A 18 10.82 3.15 -3.12
CA SER A 18 9.67 3.77 -2.47
C SER A 18 8.61 4.21 -3.49
N LEU A 19 9.01 4.79 -4.62
CA LEU A 19 8.11 5.16 -5.71
C LEU A 19 7.49 3.92 -6.35
N SER A 20 8.29 2.86 -6.59
CA SER A 20 7.79 1.60 -7.12
C SER A 20 6.80 0.92 -6.18
N ASN A 21 7.05 0.95 -4.87
CA ASN A 21 6.11 0.44 -3.87
C ASN A 21 4.82 1.25 -3.84
N ALA A 22 4.91 2.59 -3.89
CA ALA A 22 3.72 3.45 -3.96
C ALA A 22 2.91 3.21 -5.24
N GLN A 23 3.57 2.97 -6.37
CA GLN A 23 2.91 2.57 -7.61
C GLN A 23 2.25 1.20 -7.48
N LYS A 24 2.95 0.20 -6.94
CA LYS A 24 2.39 -1.13 -6.68
C LYS A 24 1.14 -1.07 -5.81
N VAL A 25 1.17 -0.30 -4.72
CA VAL A 25 0.01 -0.13 -3.83
C VAL A 25 -1.14 0.58 -4.55
N LYS A 26 -0.87 1.59 -5.38
CA LYS A 26 -1.91 2.26 -6.18
C LYS A 26 -2.48 1.40 -7.31
N SER A 27 -1.72 0.42 -7.79
CA SER A 27 -2.11 -0.48 -8.87
C SER A 27 -2.66 -1.81 -8.38
N MET A 28 -2.62 -2.06 -7.07
CA MET A 28 -3.16 -3.27 -6.45
C MET A 28 -4.68 -3.22 -6.56
N THR A 29 -5.27 -4.30 -7.04
CA THR A 29 -6.73 -4.44 -7.07
C THR A 29 -7.24 -4.92 -5.71
N ASP A 30 -8.53 -4.66 -5.43
CA ASP A 30 -9.16 -5.12 -4.19
C ASP A 30 -9.05 -6.66 -4.04
N GLU A 31 -9.17 -7.40 -5.15
CA GLU A 31 -8.98 -8.86 -5.18
C GLU A 31 -7.56 -9.31 -4.80
N GLU A 32 -6.54 -8.52 -5.12
CA GLU A 32 -5.15 -8.80 -4.72
C GLU A 32 -4.92 -8.48 -3.24
N ILE A 33 -5.58 -7.44 -2.73
CA ILE A 33 -5.60 -7.10 -1.30
C ILE A 33 -6.24 -8.26 -0.52
N ASP A 34 -7.42 -8.71 -0.93
CA ASP A 34 -8.16 -9.79 -0.25
C ASP A 34 -7.34 -11.08 -0.21
N LYS A 35 -6.66 -11.44 -1.31
CA LYS A 35 -5.74 -12.59 -1.32
C LYS A 35 -4.57 -12.43 -0.37
N MET A 36 -4.00 -11.23 -0.24
CA MET A 36 -2.92 -11.00 0.72
C MET A 36 -3.41 -11.13 2.17
N ILE A 37 -4.63 -10.66 2.45
CA ILE A 37 -5.30 -10.76 3.75
C ILE A 37 -5.63 -12.23 4.07
N GLU A 38 -6.15 -13.00 3.12
CA GLU A 38 -6.47 -14.43 3.30
C GLU A 38 -5.25 -15.30 3.58
N ASN A 39 -4.09 -14.93 3.03
CA ASN A 39 -2.85 -15.70 3.18
C ASN A 39 -2.00 -15.26 4.38
N ASP A 40 -2.42 -14.24 5.15
CA ASP A 40 -1.72 -13.79 6.34
C ASP A 40 -2.26 -14.48 7.60
N PRO A 41 -1.50 -15.41 8.22
CA PRO A 41 -1.96 -16.17 9.37
C PRO A 41 -2.08 -15.34 10.66
N ASP A 42 -1.48 -14.14 10.70
CA ASP A 42 -1.50 -13.26 11.86
C ASP A 42 -2.59 -12.18 11.76
N LEU A 43 -3.30 -12.11 10.62
CA LEU A 43 -4.28 -11.07 10.37
C LEU A 43 -5.67 -11.51 10.82
N TYR A 44 -6.19 -10.85 11.85
CA TYR A 44 -7.59 -11.03 12.28
C TYR A 44 -8.52 -10.34 11.28
N GLN A 45 -9.28 -11.13 10.53
CA GLN A 45 -10.31 -10.64 9.62
C GLN A 45 -11.56 -10.29 10.41
N LEU A 46 -11.90 -8.99 10.47
CA LEU A 46 -13.14 -8.52 11.08
C LEU A 46 -14.34 -9.08 10.30
N THR A 47 -15.34 -9.54 11.03
CA THR A 47 -16.66 -9.85 10.46
C THR A 47 -17.40 -8.57 10.07
N ASP A 48 -18.38 -8.66 9.18
CA ASP A 48 -19.22 -7.52 8.78
C ASP A 48 -19.90 -6.84 9.99
N GLU A 49 -20.24 -7.64 11.02
CA GLU A 49 -20.84 -7.16 12.27
C GLU A 49 -19.84 -6.33 13.08
N GLU A 50 -18.61 -6.81 13.25
CA GLU A 50 -17.54 -6.08 13.95
C GLU A 50 -17.08 -4.85 13.16
N LEU A 51 -17.05 -4.93 11.83
CA LEU A 51 -16.70 -3.80 10.97
C LEU A 51 -17.73 -2.67 11.05
N ALA A 52 -19.02 -3.01 11.21
CA ALA A 52 -20.10 -2.05 11.36
C ALA A 52 -20.03 -1.24 12.67
N GLU A 53 -19.31 -1.73 13.68
CA GLU A 53 -19.05 -1.00 14.92
C GLU A 53 -18.03 0.14 14.73
N PHE A 54 -17.22 0.09 13.67
CA PHE A 54 -16.27 1.15 13.36
C PHE A 54 -16.97 2.34 12.71
N GLN A 55 -16.89 3.48 13.40
CA GLN A 55 -17.35 4.74 12.84
C GLN A 55 -16.39 5.19 11.75
N VAL A 56 -16.84 5.18 10.49
CA VAL A 56 -16.05 5.73 9.38
C VAL A 56 -15.87 7.22 9.63
N VAL A 57 -14.68 7.62 10.05
CA VAL A 57 -14.29 9.03 10.14
C VAL A 57 -14.11 9.53 8.71
N ARG A 58 -15.22 9.83 8.03
CA ARG A 58 -15.18 10.66 6.83
C ARG A 58 -14.72 12.02 7.31
N GLY A 59 -13.51 12.41 6.92
CA GLY A 59 -12.96 13.71 7.24
C GLY A 59 -13.84 14.80 6.69
N ASP A 60 -14.76 15.30 7.51
CA ASP A 60 -15.25 16.66 7.39
C ASP A 60 -14.06 17.57 7.66
N THR A 61 -13.44 17.98 6.56
CA THR A 61 -12.61 19.17 6.49
C THR A 61 -13.52 20.38 6.70
N ASN A 62 -13.91 20.63 7.94
CA ASN A 62 -14.31 21.97 8.37
C ASN A 62 -13.41 22.38 9.52
N GLY A 63 -12.37 23.14 9.15
CA GLY A 63 -11.56 23.86 10.10
C GLY A 63 -12.43 24.76 10.97
N LYS A 64 -12.17 24.70 12.26
CA LYS A 64 -12.38 25.82 13.19
C LYS A 64 -11.34 25.74 14.29
#